data_AF-A0A0B6Z722-F1
#
_entry.id   AF-A0A0B6Z722-F1
#
_cell.length_a   1.000
_cell.length_b   1.000
_cell.length_c   1.000
_cell.angle_alpha   90.00
_cell.angle_beta   90.00
_cell.angle_gamma   90.00
#
_symmetry.space_group_name_H-M   'P 1'
#
loop_
_entity.id
_entity.type
_entity.pdbx_description
1 polymer ?
#
loop_
_entity_poly.entity_id
_entity_poly.type
_entity_poly.pdbx_seq_one_letter_code
_entity_poly.pdbx_strand_id
1 'polypeptide(L)'
;FQNLISLSHPRLCQYIDINKTKHECMIVVSEHHRTSLKDLLKTESGIQESRIAQIGFQMLEGLTFLHQNKIVHRNLSIDNVLLTKQGAVK
;
A
#
# COMPACT_ATOMS: atom_id res chain seq x y z
N PHE A 1 10.74 10.71 9.46
CA PHE A 1 9.51 10.51 8.68
C PHE A 1 9.48 11.28 7.37
N GLN A 2 10.06 12.50 7.29
CA GLN A 2 10.11 13.28 6.03
C GLN A 2 10.65 12.50 4.81
N ASN A 3 11.66 11.63 5.00
CA ASN A 3 12.19 10.77 3.94
C ASN A 3 11.16 9.77 3.34
N LEU A 4 9.99 9.59 3.96
CA LEU A 4 8.93 8.75 3.39
C LEU A 4 8.24 9.44 2.20
N ILE A 5 8.26 10.77 2.12
CA ILE A 5 7.67 11.54 1.01
C ILE A 5 8.43 11.31 -0.30
N SER A 6 9.75 11.06 -0.23
CA SER A 6 10.56 10.76 -1.41
C SER A 6 10.36 9.34 -1.96
N LEU A 7 9.61 8.47 -1.27
CA LEU A 7 9.31 7.13 -1.76
C LEU A 7 8.22 7.21 -2.82
N SER A 8 8.57 6.80 -4.04
CA SER A 8 7.63 6.69 -5.15
C SER A 8 7.80 5.34 -5.83
N HIS A 9 6.73 4.56 -5.85
CA HIS A 9 6.70 3.23 -6.45
C HIS A 9 5.28 2.91 -6.92
N PRO A 10 5.08 2.26 -8.08
CA PRO A 10 3.74 1.95 -8.60
C PRO A 10 2.90 1.01 -7.71
N ARG A 11 3.54 0.30 -6.77
CA ARG A 11 2.92 -0.66 -5.83
C ARG A 11 2.90 -0.15 -4.38
N LEU A 12 3.00 1.16 -4.18
CA LEU A 12 2.90 1.80 -2.87
C LEU A 12 1.99 3.02 -2.98
N CYS A 13 1.14 3.24 -1.99
CA CYS A 13 0.51 4.54 -1.77
C CYS A 13 1.56 5.59 -1.39
N GLN A 14 1.59 6.70 -2.13
CA GLN A 14 2.57 7.75 -1.91
C GLN A 14 2.24 8.58 -0.65
N TYR A 15 3.25 8.88 0.17
CA TYR A 15 3.14 9.92 1.17
C TYR A 15 3.24 11.28 0.50
N ILE A 16 2.20 12.09 0.64
CA ILE A 16 2.10 13.42 0.03
C ILE A 16 2.71 14.46 0.97
N ASP A 17 2.40 14.37 2.25
CA ASP A 17 2.87 15.33 3.25
C ASP A 17 2.92 14.72 4.65
N ILE A 18 3.90 15.16 5.46
CA ILE A 18 4.11 14.71 6.83
C ILE A 18 4.51 15.91 7.69
N ASN A 19 3.60 16.41 8.51
CA ASN A 19 3.83 17.58 9.36
C ASN A 19 3.70 17.25 10.84
N LYS A 20 4.59 17.79 11.67
CA LYS A 20 4.47 17.79 13.13
C LYS A 20 3.86 19.13 13.56
N THR A 21 2.77 19.09 14.32
CA THR A 21 2.13 20.29 14.87
C THR A 21 2.80 20.73 16.18
N LYS A 22 2.47 21.95 16.64
CA LYS A 22 3.00 22.53 17.88
C LYS A 22 2.67 21.72 19.14
N HIS A 23 1.64 20.88 19.09
CA HIS A 23 1.20 20.03 20.21
C HIS A 23 1.66 18.57 20.06
N GLU A 24 2.78 18.36 19.36
CA GLU A 24 3.38 17.05 19.09
C GLU A 24 2.53 16.05 18.29
N CYS A 25 1.39 16.48 17.75
CA CYS A 25 0.60 15.65 16.85
C CYS A 25 1.28 15.55 15.48
N MET A 26 1.33 14.34 14.91
CA MET A 26 1.83 14.10 13.55
C MET A 26 0.65 13.96 12.61
N ILE A 27 0.61 14.82 11.58
CA ILE A 27 -0.34 14.75 10.48
C ILE A 27 0.37 14.09 9.30
N VAL A 28 -0.22 13.00 8.79
CA VAL A 28 0.27 12.28 7.62
C VAL A 28 -0.81 12.32 6.55
N VAL A 29 -0.45 12.80 5.36
CA VAL A 29 -1.29 12.82 4.18
C VAL A 29 -0.71 11.84 3.17
N SER A 30 -1.53 10.90 2.69
CA SER A 30 -1.11 9.90 1.71
C SER A 30 -2.15 9.71 0.61
N GLU A 31 -1.70 9.22 -0.54
CA GLU A 31 -2.57 8.62 -1.55
C GLU A 31 -3.45 7.54 -0.89
N HIS A 32 -4.69 7.45 -1.33
CA HIS A 32 -5.64 6.47 -0.81
C HIS A 32 -6.53 5.93 -1.92
N HIS A 33 -6.76 4.61 -1.91
CA HIS A 33 -7.75 3.96 -2.73
C HIS A 33 -8.84 3.34 -1.87
N ARG A 34 -10.08 3.43 -2.36
CA ARG A 34 -11.29 3.05 -1.62
C ARG A 34 -11.37 1.55 -1.33
N THR A 35 -10.82 0.71 -2.21
CA THR A 35 -11.00 -0.73 -2.16
C THR A 35 -9.73 -1.39 -1.64
N SER A 36 -9.86 -2.21 -0.60
CA SER A 36 -8.81 -3.08 -0.11
C SER A 36 -8.94 -4.49 -0.69
N LEU A 37 -7.88 -5.30 -0.55
CA LEU A 37 -7.92 -6.73 -0.88
C LEU A 37 -8.96 -7.47 -0.04
N LYS A 38 -9.18 -7.05 1.21
CA LYS A 38 -10.25 -7.56 2.07
C LYS A 38 -11.64 -7.33 1.49
N ASP A 39 -11.87 -6.17 0.89
CA ASP A 39 -13.17 -5.86 0.27
C ASP A 39 -13.40 -6.74 -0.96
N LEU A 40 -12.37 -6.93 -1.79
CA LEU A 40 -12.41 -7.82 -2.95
C LEU A 40 -12.80 -9.25 -2.53
N LEU A 41 -12.17 -9.77 -1.48
CA LEU A 41 -12.42 -11.12 -0.96
C LEU A 41 -13.82 -11.30 -0.37
N LYS A 42 -14.51 -10.23 0.01
CA LYS A 42 -15.91 -10.29 0.48
C LYS A 42 -16.91 -10.29 -0.67
N THR A 43 -16.59 -9.60 -1.76
CA THR A 43 -17.52 -9.41 -2.89
C THR A 43 -17.42 -10.50 -3.93
N GLU A 44 -16.25 -11.09 -4.12
CA GLU A 44 -16.05 -12.14 -5.12
C GLU A 44 -16.24 -13.54 -4.51
N SER A 45 -17.02 -14.39 -5.19
CA SER A 45 -17.25 -15.78 -4.81
C SER A 45 -16.06 -16.69 -5.19
N GLY A 46 -14.85 -16.27 -4.81
CA GLY A 46 -13.59 -16.91 -5.16
C GLY A 46 -12.78 -16.10 -6.16
N ILE A 47 -11.46 -16.08 -5.97
CA ILE A 47 -10.49 -15.39 -6.83
C ILE A 47 -9.76 -16.44 -7.66
N GLN A 48 -9.63 -16.21 -8.98
CA GLN A 48 -8.85 -17.10 -9.85
C GLN A 48 -7.38 -17.16 -9.41
N GLU A 49 -6.75 -18.33 -9.50
CA GLU A 49 -5.34 -18.50 -9.11
C GLU A 49 -4.39 -17.56 -9.85
N SER A 50 -4.66 -17.30 -11.14
CA SER A 50 -3.92 -16.33 -11.95
C SER A 50 -3.94 -14.93 -11.33
N ARG A 51 -5.08 -14.53 -10.78
CA ARG A 51 -5.27 -13.24 -10.13
C ARG A 51 -4.58 -13.19 -8.76
N ILE A 52 -4.61 -14.29 -8.00
CA ILE A 52 -3.86 -14.42 -6.75
C ILE A 52 -2.36 -14.25 -7.02
N ALA A 53 -1.83 -14.94 -8.03
CA ALA A 53 -0.43 -14.84 -8.43
C ALA A 53 -0.05 -13.41 -8.85
N GLN A 54 -0.91 -12.73 -9.62
CA GLN A 54 -0.70 -11.32 -9.99
C GLN A 54 -0.66 -10.38 -8.79
N ILE A 55 -1.58 -10.53 -7.82
CA ILE A 55 -1.61 -9.73 -6.60
C ILE A 55 -0.35 -9.98 -5.78
N GLY A 56 0.01 -11.25 -5.56
CA GLY A 56 1.20 -11.64 -4.81
C GLY A 56 2.49 -11.09 -5.44
N PHE A 57 2.62 -11.17 -6.76
CA PHE A 57 3.75 -10.59 -7.49
C PHE A 57 3.86 -9.07 -7.25
N GLN A 58 2.75 -8.35 -7.42
CA GLN A 58 2.73 -6.89 -7.23
C GLN A 58 3.01 -6.46 -5.79
N MET A 59 2.55 -7.23 -4.79
CA MET A 59 2.92 -7.01 -3.40
C MET A 59 4.41 -7.20 -3.17
N LEU A 60 5.01 -8.25 -3.74
CA LEU A 60 6.44 -8.52 -3.64
C LEU A 60 7.31 -7.44 -4.30
N GLU A 61 6.85 -6.86 -5.42
CA GLU A 61 7.51 -5.69 -6.02
C GLU A 61 7.56 -4.51 -5.04
N GLY A 62 6.44 -4.17 -4.41
CA GLY A 62 6.37 -3.08 -3.40
C GLY A 62 7.26 -3.37 -2.18
N LEU A 63 7.21 -4.60 -1.66
CA LEU A 63 8.04 -5.01 -0.52
C LEU A 63 9.54 -4.99 -0.86
N THR A 64 9.91 -5.42 -2.06
CA THR A 64 11.30 -5.39 -2.53
C THR A 64 11.83 -3.97 -2.54
N PHE A 65 11.06 -3.03 -3.08
CA PHE A 65 11.41 -1.61 -3.07
C PHE A 65 11.59 -1.07 -1.63
N LEU A 66 10.67 -1.39 -0.71
CA LEU A 66 10.80 -0.98 0.70
C LEU A 66 12.07 -1.55 1.33
N HIS A 67 12.36 -2.84 1.13
CA HIS A 67 13.54 -3.49 1.71
C HIS A 67 14.86 -2.95 1.13
N GLN A 68 14.90 -2.59 -0.15
CA GLN A 68 16.04 -1.90 -0.76
C GLN A 68 16.30 -0.54 -0.08
N ASN A 69 15.24 0.15 0.31
CA ASN A 69 15.29 1.40 1.09
C ASN A 69 15.42 1.18 2.61
N LYS A 70 15.71 -0.05 3.06
CA LYS A 70 15.86 -0.43 4.48
C LYS A 70 14.61 -0.18 5.34
N ILE A 71 13.43 -0.24 4.73
CA ILE A 71 12.13 -0.06 5.39
C ILE A 71 11.43 -1.41 5.49
N VAL A 72 10.96 -1.75 6.69
CA VAL A 72 10.12 -2.93 6.92
C VAL A 72 8.69 -2.45 7.14
N HIS A 73 7.74 -2.98 6.34
CA HIS A 73 6.33 -2.57 6.38
C HIS A 73 5.68 -2.81 7.76
N ARG A 74 6.00 -3.94 8.40
CA ARG A 74 5.55 -4.35 9.75
C ARG A 74 4.04 -4.55 9.97
N ASN A 75 3.17 -4.06 9.08
CA ASN A 75 1.72 -4.23 9.19
C ASN A 75 1.09 -4.76 7.89
N LEU A 76 1.74 -5.76 7.26
CA LEU A 76 1.26 -6.31 6.00
C LEU A 76 0.03 -7.19 6.27
N SER A 77 -1.14 -6.77 5.81
CA SER A 77 -2.41 -7.48 5.95
C SER A 77 -3.34 -7.18 4.77
N ILE A 78 -4.39 -7.98 4.60
CA ILE A 78 -5.38 -7.78 3.52
C ILE A 78 -6.14 -6.45 3.63
N ASP A 79 -6.17 -5.83 4.81
CA ASP A 79 -6.75 -4.51 5.04
C ASP A 79 -5.86 -3.38 4.48
N ASN A 80 -4.54 -3.60 4.43
CA ASN A 80 -3.54 -2.59 4.04
C ASN A 80 -3.02 -2.77 2.61
N VAL A 81 -3.54 -3.75 1.86
CA VAL A 81 -3.28 -3.89 0.43
C VAL A 81 -4.42 -3.20 -0.30
N LEU A 82 -4.15 -2.04 -0.88
CA LEU A 82 -5.17 -1.26 -1.58
C LEU A 82 -5.16 -1.60 -3.07
N LEU A 83 -6.30 -1.39 -3.71
CA LEU A 83 -6.51 -1.69 -5.12
C LEU A 83 -6.93 -0.43 -5.86
N THR A 84 -6.26 -0.16 -6.98
CA THR A 84 -6.71 0.86 -7.93
C THR A 84 -8.04 0.44 -8.58
N LYS A 85 -8.70 1.36 -9.28
CA LYS A 85 -9.93 1.06 -10.05
C LYS A 85 -9.70 0.01 -11.14
N GLN A 86 -8.46 -0.14 -11.59
CA GLN A 86 -8.03 -1.14 -12.57
C GLN A 86 -7.63 -2.47 -11.90
N GLY A 87 -7.77 -2.58 -10.58
CA GLY A 87 -7.38 -3.77 -9.82
C GLY A 87 -5.87 -3.93 -9.65
N ALA A 88 -5.08 -2.87 -9.77
CA ALA A 88 -3.64 -2.95 -9.51
C ALA A 88 -3.37 -2.73 -8.01
N VAL A 89 -2.40 -3.45 -7.44
CA VAL A 89 -2.00 -3.32 -6.02
C VAL A 89 -1.26 -2.00 -5.78
N LYS A 90 -1.57 -1.41 -4.63
CA LYS A 90 -1.00 -0.19 -4.07
C LYS A 90 -0.72 -0.36 -2.57
#